data_AF-A0A9E2IK20-F1
#
_entry.id   AF-A0A9E2IK20-F1
#
_cell.length_a   1.000
_cell.length_b   1.000
_cell.length_c   1.000
_cell.angle_alpha   90.00
_cell.angle_beta   90.00
_cell.angle_gamma   90.00
#
_symmetry.space_group_name_H-M   'P 1'
#
loop_
_entity.id
_entity.type
_entity.pdbx_description
1 polymer ?
#
loop_
_entity_poly.entity_id
_entity_poly.type
_entity_poly.pdbx_seq_one_letter_code
_entity_poly.pdbx_strand_id
1 'polypeptide(L)'
;MTKIETPDNPKDLPVAVIKNMVSLATSGFGLVVALAWNEVIKKTVQEYIDPWLGKSGGIVSMLIYAVVVTLLAVFVTMQLSQMQKKFEKLSEKFSHNKK
;
A
#
# COMPACT_ATOMS: atom_id res chain seq x y z
N MET A 1 -15.62 4.39 -6.56
CA MET A 1 -15.91 5.84 -6.41
C MET A 1 -16.26 6.08 -4.97
N THR A 2 -15.43 6.81 -4.22
CA THR A 2 -15.71 7.16 -2.82
C THR A 2 -16.99 7.97 -2.80
N LYS A 3 -18.03 7.46 -2.14
CA LYS A 3 -19.30 8.15 -2.01
C LYS A 3 -19.03 9.42 -1.21
N ILE A 4 -19.11 10.58 -1.85
CA ILE A 4 -18.92 11.85 -1.15
C ILE A 4 -20.05 11.92 -0.11
N GLU A 5 -19.69 11.83 1.16
CA GLU A 5 -20.63 11.94 2.26
C GLU A 5 -21.03 13.42 2.36
N THR A 6 -22.22 13.74 1.86
CA THR A 6 -22.86 15.04 2.09
C THR A 6 -23.41 15.03 3.52
N PRO A 7 -22.96 15.92 4.41
CA PRO A 7 -23.42 15.93 5.79
C PRO A 7 -24.85 16.45 5.87
N ASP A 8 -25.74 15.71 6.54
CA ASP A 8 -27.14 16.09 6.77
C ASP A 8 -27.29 17.26 7.78
N ASN A 9 -26.22 17.60 8.53
CA ASN A 9 -26.18 18.69 9.50
C ASN A 9 -24.99 19.64 9.23
N PRO A 10 -25.19 20.98 9.23
CA PRO A 10 -24.12 21.96 9.00
C PRO A 10 -22.89 21.83 9.91
N LYS A 11 -23.04 21.25 11.11
CA LYS A 11 -21.93 21.06 12.07
C LYS A 11 -20.92 19.99 11.63
N ASP A 12 -21.32 19.08 10.76
CA ASP A 12 -20.49 17.95 10.30
C ASP A 12 -19.71 18.28 9.02
N LEU A 13 -19.95 19.46 8.43
CA LEU A 13 -19.35 19.91 7.18
C LEU A 13 -17.81 19.98 7.22
N PRO A 14 -17.16 20.52 8.27
CA PRO A 14 -15.70 20.55 8.34
C PRO A 14 -15.09 19.14 8.39
N VAL A 15 -15.74 18.21 9.11
CA VAL A 15 -15.27 16.83 9.25
C VAL A 15 -15.37 16.09 7.92
N ALA A 16 -16.49 16.25 7.20
CA ALA A 16 -16.67 15.67 5.87
C ALA A 16 -15.64 16.19 4.86
N VAL A 17 -15.35 17.51 4.87
CA VAL A 17 -14.33 18.12 4.00
C VAL A 17 -12.94 17.53 4.27
N ILE A 18 -12.52 17.46 5.54
CA ILE A 18 -11.22 16.90 5.91
C ILE A 18 -11.13 15.43 5.53
N LYS A 19 -12.18 14.63 5.79
CA LYS A 19 -12.22 13.21 5.40
C LYS A 19 -12.04 13.02 3.90
N ASN A 20 -12.71 13.84 3.09
CA ASN A 20 -12.55 13.81 1.64
C ASN A 20 -11.13 14.24 1.22
N MET A 21 -10.58 15.31 1.80
CA MET A 21 -9.20 15.75 1.53
C MET A 21 -8.18 14.64 1.84
N VAL A 22 -8.32 13.96 2.98
CA VAL A 22 -7.47 12.83 3.36
C VAL A 22 -7.60 11.68 2.35
N SER A 23 -8.82 11.36 1.92
CA SER A 23 -9.04 10.31 0.91
C SER A 23 -8.39 10.67 -0.43
N LEU A 24 -8.53 11.91 -0.89
CA LEU A 24 -7.95 12.38 -2.15
C LEU A 24 -6.43 12.40 -2.05
N ALA A 25 -5.87 12.95 -0.97
CA ALA A 25 -4.43 12.99 -0.73
C ALA A 25 -3.83 11.58 -0.66
N THR A 26 -4.43 10.68 0.13
CA THR A 26 -3.96 9.30 0.27
C THR A 26 -3.96 8.56 -1.06
N SER A 27 -5.00 8.77 -1.88
CA SER A 27 -5.09 8.13 -3.21
C SER A 27 -4.04 8.69 -4.17
N GLY A 28 -3.87 10.02 -4.21
CA GLY A 28 -2.86 10.68 -5.05
C GLY A 28 -1.43 10.32 -4.65
N PHE A 29 -1.11 10.40 -3.36
CA PHE A 29 0.19 10.03 -2.84
C PHE A 29 0.47 8.53 -2.94
N GLY A 30 -0.54 7.67 -2.89
CA GLY A 30 -0.37 6.23 -3.11
C GLY A 30 0.30 5.92 -4.46
N LEU A 31 -0.05 6.65 -5.51
CA LEU A 31 0.58 6.53 -6.83
C LEU A 31 2.05 6.99 -6.82
N VAL A 32 2.33 8.13 -6.18
CA VAL A 32 3.70 8.67 -6.05
C VAL A 32 4.58 7.71 -5.27
N VAL A 33 4.08 7.17 -4.15
CA VAL A 33 4.79 6.20 -3.31
C VAL A 33 5.08 4.91 -4.09
N ALA A 34 4.12 4.39 -4.85
CA ALA A 34 4.32 3.20 -5.66
C ALA A 34 5.44 3.40 -6.71
N LEU A 35 5.46 4.56 -7.37
CA LEU A 35 6.51 4.90 -8.34
C LEU A 35 7.88 5.04 -7.66
N ALA A 36 7.95 5.72 -6.52
CA ALA A 36 9.20 5.89 -5.78
C ALA A 36 9.80 4.55 -5.32
N TRP A 37 8.98 3.64 -4.78
CA TRP A 37 9.45 2.30 -4.38
C TRP A 37 9.92 1.47 -5.58
N ASN A 38 9.23 1.55 -6.73
CA ASN A 38 9.67 0.90 -7.96
C ASN A 38 11.05 1.40 -8.41
N GLU A 39 11.30 2.72 -8.35
CA GLU A 39 12.61 3.27 -8.68
C GLU A 39 13.70 2.87 -7.69
N VAL A 40 13.40 2.89 -6.38
CA VAL A 40 14.33 2.46 -5.33
C VAL A 40 14.76 1.01 -5.56
N ILE A 41 13.81 0.09 -5.77
CA ILE A 41 14.12 -1.32 -5.97
C ILE A 41 14.98 -1.50 -7.24
N LYS A 42 14.64 -0.81 -8.34
CA LYS A 42 15.45 -0.87 -9.57
C LYS A 42 16.88 -0.40 -9.36
N LYS A 43 17.06 0.77 -8.73
CA LYS A 43 18.40 1.31 -8.45
C LYS A 43 19.17 0.42 -7.50
N THR A 44 18.54 -0.10 -6.45
CA THR A 44 19.19 -1.02 -5.52
C THR A 44 19.67 -2.28 -6.24
N VAL A 45 18.86 -2.88 -7.11
CA VAL A 45 19.30 -4.04 -7.91
C VAL A 45 20.46 -3.65 -8.84
N GLN A 46 20.33 -2.54 -9.57
CA GLN A 46 21.38 -2.08 -10.49
C GLN A 46 22.71 -1.75 -9.79
N GLU A 47 22.67 -1.14 -8.61
CA GLU A 47 23.86 -0.61 -7.96
C GLU A 47 24.52 -1.62 -7.00
N TYR A 48 23.72 -2.51 -6.39
CA TYR A 48 24.23 -3.49 -5.42
C TYR A 48 24.30 -4.92 -5.97
N ILE A 49 23.50 -5.28 -6.98
CA ILE A 49 23.41 -6.65 -7.50
C ILE A 49 24.13 -6.78 -8.85
N ASP A 50 24.00 -5.84 -9.78
CA ASP A 50 24.65 -5.92 -11.11
C ASP A 50 26.19 -6.00 -11.04
N PRO A 51 26.90 -5.24 -10.18
CA PRO A 51 28.35 -5.33 -10.09
C PRO A 51 28.83 -6.70 -9.64
N TRP A 52 27.99 -7.42 -8.89
CA TRP A 52 28.30 -8.76 -8.37
C TRP A 52 28.15 -9.85 -9.45
N LEU A 53 27.40 -9.59 -10.52
CA LEU A 53 27.03 -10.57 -11.55
C LEU A 53 27.83 -10.44 -12.87
N GLY A 54 28.64 -9.39 -13.03
CA GLY A 54 29.49 -9.19 -14.21
C GLY A 54 28.73 -8.89 -15.51
N LYS A 55 29.45 -8.78 -16.65
CA LYS A 55 28.97 -8.25 -17.96
C LYS A 55 27.68 -8.85 -18.56
N SER A 56 27.15 -9.96 -18.04
CA SER A 56 25.83 -10.51 -18.43
C SER A 56 24.66 -9.98 -17.58
N GLY A 57 24.92 -9.00 -16.71
CA GLY A 57 24.00 -8.54 -15.66
C GLY A 57 22.65 -7.98 -16.13
N GLY A 58 22.50 -7.50 -17.37
CA GLY A 58 21.27 -6.80 -17.79
C GLY A 58 19.97 -7.63 -17.73
N ILE A 59 20.00 -8.90 -18.13
CA ILE A 59 18.81 -9.78 -18.03
C ILE A 59 18.67 -10.34 -16.60
N VAL A 60 19.79 -10.70 -15.98
CA VAL A 60 19.79 -11.33 -14.64
C VAL A 60 19.33 -10.32 -13.59
N SER A 61 19.66 -9.03 -13.74
CA SER A 61 19.19 -7.95 -12.89
C SER A 61 17.68 -7.76 -12.98
N MET A 62 17.10 -7.82 -14.19
CA MET A 62 15.64 -7.76 -14.38
C MET A 62 14.94 -8.95 -13.74
N LEU A 63 15.53 -10.15 -13.81
CA LEU A 63 14.99 -11.34 -13.13
C LEU A 63 15.03 -11.20 -11.61
N ILE A 64 16.13 -10.70 -11.04
CA ILE A 64 16.24 -10.48 -9.60
C ILE A 64 15.28 -9.38 -9.14
N TYR A 65 15.18 -8.28 -9.88
CA TYR A 65 14.17 -7.25 -9.66
C TYR A 65 12.76 -7.85 -9.60
N ALA A 66 12.39 -8.70 -10.57
CA ALA A 66 11.09 -9.35 -10.60
C ALA A 66 10.85 -10.21 -9.35
N VAL A 67 11.82 -11.04 -8.96
CA VAL A 67 11.74 -11.89 -7.76
C VAL A 67 11.59 -11.04 -6.50
N VAL A 68 12.39 -9.98 -6.33
CA VAL A 68 12.31 -9.09 -5.17
C VAL A 68 10.94 -8.43 -5.06
N VAL A 69 10.41 -7.92 -6.18
CA VAL A 69 9.08 -7.29 -6.21
C VAL A 69 7.99 -8.30 -5.89
N THR A 70 8.06 -9.53 -6.42
CA THR A 70 7.09 -10.59 -6.10
C THR A 70 7.13 -10.96 -4.62
N LEU A 71 8.32 -11.13 -4.03
CA LEU A 71 8.46 -11.43 -2.61
C LEU A 71 7.89 -10.31 -1.74
N LEU A 72 8.18 -9.05 -2.08
CA LEU A 72 7.60 -7.88 -1.38
C LEU A 72 6.07 -7.86 -1.52
N ALA A 73 5.53 -8.13 -2.70
CA ALA A 73 4.09 -8.16 -2.93
C ALA A 73 3.40 -9.25 -2.09
N VAL A 74 3.96 -10.47 -2.07
CA VAL A 74 3.46 -11.57 -1.23
C VAL A 74 3.56 -11.21 0.24
N PHE A 75 4.69 -10.64 0.68
CA PHE A 75 4.86 -10.22 2.06
C PHE A 75 3.82 -9.19 2.50
N VAL A 76 3.63 -8.12 1.72
CA VAL A 76 2.65 -7.06 2.01
C VAL A 76 1.22 -7.63 2.00
N THR A 77 0.85 -8.43 1.00
CA THR A 77 -0.49 -9.02 0.91
C THR A 77 -0.80 -9.97 2.07
N MET A 78 0.18 -10.77 2.52
CA MET A 78 0.01 -11.61 3.73
C MET A 78 -0.22 -10.76 4.98
N GLN A 79 0.53 -9.68 5.16
CA GLN A 79 0.38 -8.79 6.32
C GLN A 79 -0.99 -8.11 6.33
N LEU A 80 -1.45 -7.64 5.17
CA LEU A 80 -2.80 -7.08 5.01
C LEU A 80 -3.88 -8.13 5.32
N SER A 81 -3.72 -9.37 4.84
CA SER A 81 -4.65 -10.47 5.14
C SER A 81 -4.75 -10.75 6.64
N GLN A 82 -3.62 -10.73 7.35
CA GLN A 82 -3.61 -10.90 8.81
C GLN A 82 -4.27 -9.74 9.55
N MET A 83 -4.06 -8.50 9.09
CA MET A 83 -4.74 -7.33 9.65
C MET A 83 -6.25 -7.43 9.46
N GLN A 84 -6.72 -7.80 8.26
CA GLN A 84 -8.14 -7.99 7.97
C GLN A 84 -8.79 -8.97 8.96
N LYS A 85 -8.17 -10.14 9.17
CA LYS A 85 -8.67 -11.16 10.12
C LYS A 85 -8.75 -10.63 11.56
N LYS A 86 -7.81 -9.77 11.98
CA LYS A 86 -7.84 -9.15 13.31
C LYS A 86 -8.99 -8.16 13.47
N PHE A 87 -9.22 -7.32 12.47
CA PHE A 87 -10.33 -6.35 12.49
C PHE A 87 -11.70 -7.03 12.43
N GLU A 88 -11.83 -8.11 11.65
CA GLU A 88 -13.06 -8.90 11.56
C GLU A 88 -13.42 -9.54 12.91
N LYS A 89 -12.46 -10.23 13.55
CA LYS A 89 -12.64 -10.81 14.90
C LYS A 89 -12.96 -9.75 15.96
N LEU A 90 -12.33 -8.59 15.86
CA LEU A 90 -12.57 -7.49 16.79
C LEU A 90 -13.99 -6.94 16.64
N SER A 91 -14.45 -6.75 15.40
CA SER A 91 -15.81 -6.33 15.07
C SER A 91 -16.86 -7.32 15.59
N GLU A 92 -16.65 -8.63 15.38
CA GLU A 92 -17.53 -9.68 15.92
C GLU A 92 -17.61 -9.65 17.45
N LYS A 93 -16.46 -9.50 18.13
CA LYS A 93 -16.39 -9.44 19.60
C LYS A 93 -17.13 -8.22 20.16
N PHE A 94 -17.02 -7.06 19.52
CA PHE A 94 -17.77 -5.86 19.90
C PHE A 94 -19.28 -6.01 19.66
N SER A 95 -19.68 -6.72 18.59
CA SER A 95 -21.09 -6.98 18.29
C SER A 95 -21.74 -7.95 19.29
N HIS A 96 -21.00 -8.98 19.74
CA HIS A 96 -21.47 -9.93 20.75
C HIS A 96 -21.51 -9.36 22.18
N ASN A 97 -20.61 -8.43 22.54
CA ASN A 97 -20.58 -7.81 23.87
C ASN A 97 -21.66 -6.72 24.06
N LYS A 98 -22.44 -6.40 23.02
CA LYS A 98 -23.49 -5.39 23.06
C LYS A 98 -24.91 -6.00 23.13
N LYS A 99 -25.04 -7.33 23.10
CA LYS A 99 -26.26 -8.08 23.41
C LYS A 99 -26.20 -8.60 24.84
#